data_AF-A0A453P356-F1
#
_entry.id   AF-A0A453P356-F1
#
_cell.length_a   1.000
_cell.length_b   1.000
_cell.length_c   1.000
_cell.angle_alpha   90.00
_cell.angle_beta   90.00
_cell.angle_gamma   90.00
#
_symmetry.space_group_name_H-M   'P 1'
#
loop_
_entity.id
_entity.type
_entity.pdbx_description
1 polymer ?
#
loop_
_entity_poly.entity_id
_entity_poly.type
_entity_poly.pdbx_seq_one_letter_code
_entity_poly.pdbx_strand_id
1 'polypeptide(L)'
;FNNPIKKKNRRHLAVAEECPAVRMPSPPPSLSSLCRRLCFLLTILFMLSSARSLEEEARALSVGDELVGETIPLRYGRRLYRLAGLRPPAWYEIKISYPTSIPSSFSIRLVNDPNAVEDLGSKNRRLLNTEKILFKAESTRPVYVLVMVEPEGVVAKPNVPERELALFNIVCDELLLGIPLFAWWVGTAALICIVLASIAPYFLPLHKLLNYEAAELSSVDAAKLS
;
A
#
# COMPACT_ATOMS: atom_id res chain seq x y z
N PHE A 1 -87.58 66.26 19.16
CA PHE A 1 -87.36 67.63 19.65
C PHE A 1 -86.86 67.57 21.08
N ASN A 2 -85.71 68.21 21.34
CA ASN A 2 -85.12 68.66 22.63
C ASN A 2 -84.98 67.63 23.80
N ASN A 3 -83.81 67.04 24.11
CA ASN A 3 -82.55 67.57 24.74
C ASN A 3 -82.67 67.76 26.28
N PRO A 4 -81.60 68.01 27.07
CA PRO A 4 -80.36 67.26 27.46
C PRO A 4 -80.15 67.14 28.99
N ILE A 5 -79.31 66.20 29.50
CA ILE A 5 -78.43 66.42 30.68
C ILE A 5 -77.19 65.49 30.55
N LYS A 6 -76.00 65.92 30.09
CA LYS A 6 -74.85 66.60 30.74
C LYS A 6 -74.06 65.83 31.83
N LYS A 7 -72.75 65.66 31.51
CA LYS A 7 -71.53 65.65 32.36
C LYS A 7 -71.26 64.34 33.15
N LYS A 8 -70.03 63.85 33.34
CA LYS A 8 -68.70 64.47 33.36
C LYS A 8 -67.59 63.42 33.15
N ASN A 9 -66.56 63.86 32.43
CA ASN A 9 -65.29 63.22 32.11
C ASN A 9 -64.37 63.06 33.36
N ARG A 10 -63.65 61.93 33.48
CA ARG A 10 -62.21 61.87 33.84
C ARG A 10 -61.66 60.43 33.72
N ARG A 11 -60.71 60.28 32.80
CA ARG A 11 -59.80 59.14 32.65
C ARG A 11 -58.80 59.09 33.82
N HIS A 12 -58.30 57.91 34.18
CA HIS A 12 -56.92 57.57 34.60
C HIS A 12 -56.96 56.09 35.06
N LEU A 13 -56.59 55.13 34.20
CA LEU A 13 -55.26 54.55 34.00
C LEU A 13 -55.00 53.32 34.90
N ALA A 14 -54.93 52.16 34.23
CA ALA A 14 -54.19 50.93 34.56
C ALA A 14 -54.53 50.17 35.85
N VAL A 15 -54.90 48.90 35.74
CA VAL A 15 -54.01 47.70 35.71
C VAL A 15 -54.94 46.49 35.73
N ALA A 16 -54.80 45.60 34.74
CA ALA A 16 -55.46 44.31 34.72
C ALA A 16 -54.67 43.34 35.61
N GLU A 17 -55.33 42.72 36.59
CA GLU A 17 -54.79 41.56 37.31
C GLU A 17 -55.66 40.35 37.00
N GLU A 18 -55.10 39.44 36.18
CA GLU A 18 -55.66 38.13 35.87
C GLU A 18 -55.43 37.15 37.03
N CYS A 19 -56.43 36.29 37.25
CA CYS A 19 -56.42 35.19 38.21
C CYS A 19 -55.25 34.20 37.97
N PRO A 20 -54.66 33.59 39.02
CA PRO A 20 -53.57 32.65 38.85
C PRO A 20 -54.09 31.30 38.32
N ALA A 21 -53.69 30.95 37.10
CA ALA A 21 -53.83 29.61 36.55
C ALA A 21 -52.88 28.64 37.28
N VAL A 22 -53.46 27.58 37.86
CA VAL A 22 -52.74 26.47 38.49
C VAL A 22 -51.88 25.76 37.43
N ARG A 23 -50.57 25.92 37.53
CA ARG A 23 -49.59 25.29 36.62
C ARG A 23 -49.35 23.84 37.07
N MET A 24 -49.90 22.88 36.33
CA MET A 24 -49.58 21.44 36.47
C MET A 24 -48.10 21.19 36.14
N PRO A 25 -47.38 20.33 36.90
CA PRO A 25 -46.05 19.90 36.53
C PRO A 25 -46.12 18.94 35.33
N SER A 26 -45.31 19.20 34.30
CA SER A 26 -45.16 18.34 33.13
C SER A 26 -44.62 16.96 33.52
N PRO A 27 -45.05 15.86 32.88
CA PRO A 27 -44.57 14.52 33.19
C PRO A 27 -43.07 14.39 32.88
N PRO A 28 -42.31 13.59 33.65
CA PRO A 28 -40.89 13.36 33.37
C PRO A 28 -40.72 12.73 31.98
N PRO A 29 -39.64 13.06 31.25
CA PRO A 29 -39.37 12.44 29.95
C PRO A 29 -39.29 10.92 30.15
N SER A 30 -40.14 10.19 29.43
CA SER A 30 -40.19 8.73 29.53
C SER A 30 -38.82 8.13 29.21
N LEU A 31 -38.32 7.25 30.08
CA LEU A 31 -37.11 6.46 29.85
C LEU A 31 -37.12 5.75 28.47
N SER A 32 -38.31 5.49 27.91
CA SER A 32 -38.51 4.93 26.57
C SER A 32 -38.03 5.83 25.43
N SER A 33 -38.11 7.16 25.59
CA SER A 33 -37.68 8.14 24.58
C SER A 33 -36.16 8.25 24.50
N LEU A 34 -35.50 8.29 25.66
CA LEU A 34 -34.03 8.28 25.75
C LEU A 34 -33.45 6.97 25.23
N CYS A 35 -34.06 5.83 25.59
CA CYS A 35 -33.65 4.52 25.10
C CYS A 35 -33.82 4.41 23.57
N ARG A 36 -34.96 4.87 23.02
CA ARG A 36 -35.19 4.87 21.57
C ARG A 36 -34.21 5.76 20.81
N ARG A 37 -33.87 6.95 21.34
CA ARG A 37 -32.85 7.84 20.75
C ARG A 37 -31.47 7.23 20.82
N LEU A 38 -31.11 6.58 21.93
CA LEU A 38 -29.83 5.90 22.10
C LEU A 38 -29.71 4.71 21.15
N CYS A 39 -30.75 3.88 21.01
CA CYS A 39 -30.80 2.80 20.04
C CYS A 39 -30.65 3.32 18.60
N PHE A 40 -31.31 4.43 18.25
CA PHE A 40 -31.20 5.03 16.92
C PHE A 40 -29.79 5.55 16.63
N LEU A 41 -29.14 6.19 17.62
CA LEU A 41 -27.74 6.61 17.56
C LEU A 41 -26.79 5.42 17.42
N LEU A 42 -27.01 4.33 18.17
CA LEU A 42 -26.22 3.11 18.07
C LEU A 42 -26.39 2.43 16.71
N THR A 43 -27.60 2.42 16.14
CA THR A 43 -27.82 1.90 14.78
C THR A 43 -27.18 2.78 13.73
N ILE A 44 -27.22 4.11 13.88
CA ILE A 44 -26.51 5.03 12.96
C ILE A 44 -25.00 4.81 13.07
N LEU A 45 -24.46 4.68 14.28
CA LEU A 45 -23.03 4.43 14.51
C LEU A 45 -22.62 3.06 13.95
N PHE A 46 -23.44 2.03 14.10
CA PHE A 46 -23.21 0.71 13.54
C PHE A 46 -23.27 0.72 12.00
N MET A 47 -24.22 1.44 11.40
CA MET A 47 -24.31 1.62 9.96
C MET A 47 -23.15 2.46 9.41
N LEU A 48 -22.69 3.47 10.17
CA LEU A 48 -21.54 4.30 9.82
C LEU A 48 -20.22 3.51 9.94
N SER A 49 -20.10 2.62 10.93
CA SER A 49 -18.99 1.67 11.05
C SER A 49 -19.03 0.58 9.98
N SER A 50 -20.21 0.07 9.64
CA SER A 50 -20.37 -0.93 8.58
C SER A 50 -20.09 -0.33 7.20
N ALA A 51 -20.44 0.94 6.98
CA ALA A 51 -20.09 1.68 5.77
C ALA A 51 -18.58 1.91 5.64
N ARG A 52 -17.86 2.13 6.75
CA ARG A 52 -16.38 2.22 6.77
C ARG A 52 -15.71 0.87 6.51
N SER A 53 -16.34 -0.24 6.88
CA SER A 53 -15.80 -1.58 6.64
C SER A 53 -15.87 -2.03 5.17
N LEU A 54 -16.60 -1.30 4.32
CA LEU A 54 -16.69 -1.52 2.87
C LEU A 54 -15.79 -0.55 2.09
N GLU A 55 -14.92 0.19 2.76
CA GLU A 55 -13.73 0.72 2.11
C GLU A 55 -12.68 -0.36 2.29
N GLU A 56 -12.41 -1.11 1.22
CA GLU A 56 -11.24 -1.99 1.16
C GLU A 56 -10.02 -1.08 1.35
N GLU A 57 -9.62 -0.83 2.61
CA GLU A 57 -8.49 0.05 2.92
C GLU A 57 -7.29 -0.50 2.16
N ALA A 58 -6.92 0.21 1.08
CA ALA A 58 -5.88 -0.23 0.18
C ALA A 58 -4.61 -0.47 0.99
N ARG A 59 -4.15 -1.71 1.02
CA ARG A 59 -3.04 -2.11 1.87
C ARG A 59 -1.78 -1.33 1.47
N ALA A 60 -1.09 -0.76 2.44
CA ALA A 60 0.11 0.01 2.14
C ALA A 60 1.25 -0.93 1.70
N LEU A 61 1.88 -0.61 0.56
CA LEU A 61 3.11 -1.21 0.06
C LEU A 61 4.21 -0.15 0.14
N SER A 62 5.08 -0.28 1.14
CA SER A 62 6.19 0.63 1.37
C SER A 62 7.36 0.33 0.43
N VAL A 63 8.03 1.37 -0.05
CA VAL A 63 9.24 1.22 -0.86
C VAL A 63 10.35 0.54 -0.06
N GLY A 64 10.94 -0.52 -0.62
CA GLY A 64 12.03 -1.31 -0.02
C GLY A 64 11.57 -2.41 0.93
N ASP A 65 10.29 -2.44 1.30
CA ASP A 65 9.72 -3.47 2.16
C ASP A 65 8.98 -4.51 1.32
N GLU A 66 9.41 -5.77 1.43
CA GLU A 66 8.72 -6.90 0.81
C GLU A 66 7.52 -7.34 1.66
N LEU A 67 6.33 -7.36 1.06
CA LEU A 67 5.16 -8.01 1.64
C LEU A 67 5.22 -9.50 1.30
N VAL A 68 5.49 -10.33 2.30
CA VAL A 68 5.67 -11.79 2.15
C VAL A 68 4.40 -12.55 2.52
N GLY A 69 4.06 -13.57 1.73
CA GLY A 69 2.98 -14.51 2.06
C GLY A 69 1.58 -13.92 1.91
N GLU A 70 1.40 -12.97 1.01
CA GLU A 70 0.08 -12.43 0.67
C GLU A 70 -0.81 -13.52 0.08
N THR A 71 -2.08 -13.54 0.50
CA THR A 71 -3.10 -14.45 -0.02
C THR A 71 -4.18 -13.69 -0.75
N ILE A 72 -4.52 -14.15 -1.95
CA ILE A 72 -5.62 -13.62 -2.77
C ILE A 72 -6.45 -14.79 -3.33
N PRO A 73 -7.78 -14.66 -3.49
CA PRO A 73 -8.58 -15.72 -4.10
C PRO A 73 -8.08 -16.06 -5.51
N LEU A 74 -7.90 -17.34 -5.81
CA LEU A 74 -7.40 -17.78 -7.11
C LEU A 74 -8.41 -17.49 -8.25
N ARG A 75 -9.71 -17.56 -7.94
CA ARG A 75 -10.79 -17.28 -8.90
C ARG A 75 -11.15 -15.79 -8.87
N TYR A 76 -10.65 -15.05 -9.85
CA TYR A 76 -10.94 -13.61 -10.04
C TYR A 76 -10.55 -12.74 -8.84
N GLY A 77 -9.50 -13.14 -8.12
CA GLY A 77 -8.99 -12.35 -7.02
C GLY A 77 -8.41 -11.04 -7.52
N ARG A 78 -8.79 -9.95 -6.85
CA ARG A 78 -8.20 -8.62 -7.04
C ARG A 78 -7.80 -8.05 -5.69
N ARG A 79 -6.68 -7.34 -5.66
CA ARG A 79 -6.23 -6.61 -4.46
C ARG A 79 -5.56 -5.32 -4.85
N LEU A 80 -5.97 -4.24 -4.19
CA LEU A 80 -5.40 -2.91 -4.37
C LEU A 80 -4.38 -2.61 -3.27
N TYR A 81 -3.21 -2.16 -3.67
CA TYR A 81 -2.16 -1.69 -2.78
C TYR A 81 -1.92 -0.19 -2.99
N ARG A 82 -1.74 0.55 -1.90
CA ARG A 82 -1.34 1.95 -1.92
C ARG A 82 0.16 2.05 -1.77
N LEU A 83 0.85 2.68 -2.71
CA LEU A 83 2.29 2.88 -2.60
C LEU A 83 2.61 3.95 -1.55
N ALA A 84 3.48 3.60 -0.61
CA ALA A 84 3.94 4.48 0.46
C ALA A 84 5.46 4.71 0.36
N GLY A 85 5.92 5.93 0.66
CA GLY A 85 7.35 6.26 0.65
C GLY A 85 7.95 6.58 -0.73
N LEU A 86 7.13 6.88 -1.74
CA LEU A 86 7.61 7.34 -3.04
C LEU A 86 8.28 8.72 -2.93
N ARG A 87 9.43 8.88 -3.60
CA ARG A 87 10.24 10.09 -3.69
C ARG A 87 10.33 10.56 -5.15
N PRO A 88 9.55 11.58 -5.55
CA PRO A 88 9.65 12.14 -6.90
C PRO A 88 10.86 13.10 -7.06
N PRO A 89 11.55 13.14 -8.22
CA PRO A 89 11.43 12.25 -9.37
C PRO A 89 12.36 11.03 -9.25
N ALA A 90 11.80 9.84 -9.04
CA ALA A 90 12.56 8.58 -9.03
C ALA A 90 11.85 7.47 -9.81
N TRP A 91 12.63 6.48 -10.22
CA TRP A 91 12.14 5.27 -10.88
C TRP A 91 11.87 4.19 -9.85
N TYR A 92 10.80 3.45 -10.06
CA TYR A 92 10.33 2.40 -9.17
C TYR A 92 10.00 1.13 -9.94
N GLU A 93 10.37 0.00 -9.36
CA GLU A 93 10.12 -1.33 -9.92
C GLU A 93 9.33 -2.16 -8.93
N ILE A 94 8.15 -2.61 -9.39
CA ILE A 94 7.29 -3.49 -8.62
C ILE A 94 7.42 -4.89 -9.19
N LYS A 95 7.57 -5.87 -8.30
CA LYS A 95 7.67 -7.27 -8.65
C LYS A 95 6.72 -8.08 -7.81
N ILE A 96 6.16 -9.12 -8.42
CA ILE A 96 5.51 -10.21 -7.71
C ILE A 96 6.34 -11.47 -7.85
N SER A 97 6.40 -12.26 -6.79
CA SER A 97 6.92 -13.63 -6.84
C SER A 97 5.92 -14.57 -6.19
N TYR A 98 5.78 -15.77 -6.73
CA TYR A 98 4.81 -16.75 -6.23
C TYR A 98 5.34 -18.17 -6.47
N PRO A 99 4.89 -19.16 -5.69
CA PRO A 99 5.35 -20.53 -5.84
C PRO A 99 4.80 -21.14 -7.14
N THR A 100 5.67 -21.78 -7.92
CA THR A 100 5.34 -22.44 -9.20
C THR A 100 4.44 -23.68 -9.06
N SER A 101 4.14 -24.09 -7.83
CA SER A 101 3.31 -25.27 -7.53
C SER A 101 1.82 -25.11 -7.86
N ILE A 102 1.34 -23.88 -8.01
CA ILE A 102 -0.06 -23.56 -8.36
C ILE A 102 0.00 -22.87 -9.72
N PRO A 103 -0.68 -23.40 -10.74
CA PRO A 103 -0.63 -22.78 -12.05
C PRO A 103 -1.61 -21.60 -12.04
N SER A 104 -1.04 -20.39 -11.93
CA SER A 104 -1.76 -19.13 -11.78
C SER A 104 -0.98 -18.02 -12.47
N SER A 105 -1.67 -17.14 -13.19
CA SER A 105 -1.10 -15.94 -13.81
C SER A 105 -1.43 -14.72 -12.96
N PHE A 106 -0.40 -13.94 -12.65
CA PHE A 106 -0.53 -12.67 -11.94
C PHE A 106 -0.42 -11.51 -12.94
N SER A 107 -1.28 -10.50 -12.78
CA SER A 107 -1.15 -9.26 -13.52
C SER A 107 -1.18 -8.04 -12.62
N ILE A 108 -0.24 -7.12 -12.86
CA ILE A 108 -0.07 -5.90 -12.10
C ILE A 108 -0.44 -4.71 -12.98
N ARG A 109 -1.22 -3.78 -12.44
CA ARG A 109 -1.58 -2.53 -13.11
C ARG A 109 -1.36 -1.35 -12.19
N LEU A 110 -0.76 -0.29 -12.72
CA LEU A 110 -0.68 0.99 -12.03
C LEU A 110 -2.01 1.74 -12.18
N VAL A 111 -2.53 2.23 -11.07
CA VAL A 111 -3.81 2.95 -11.00
C VAL A 111 -3.58 4.26 -10.26
N ASN A 112 -3.96 5.38 -10.88
CA ASN A 112 -3.86 6.70 -10.23
C ASN A 112 -5.08 7.00 -9.37
N ASP A 113 -6.26 6.54 -9.80
CA ASP A 113 -7.52 6.75 -9.09
C ASP A 113 -8.18 5.40 -8.76
N PRO A 114 -8.41 5.08 -7.48
CA PRO A 114 -8.97 3.79 -7.06
C PRO A 114 -10.40 3.56 -7.59
N ASN A 115 -11.14 4.64 -7.89
CA ASN A 115 -12.48 4.56 -8.45
C ASN A 115 -12.51 4.32 -9.97
N ALA A 116 -11.37 4.45 -10.66
CA ALA A 116 -11.26 4.23 -12.10
C ALA A 116 -10.88 2.77 -12.46
N VAL A 117 -10.86 1.88 -11.47
CA VAL A 117 -10.49 0.46 -11.62
C VAL A 117 -11.41 -0.27 -12.60
N GLU A 118 -12.66 0.17 -12.77
CA GLU A 118 -13.65 -0.48 -13.64
C GLU A 118 -13.55 -0.07 -15.12
N ASP A 119 -13.10 1.16 -15.43
CA ASP A 119 -13.11 1.71 -16.79
C ASP A 119 -11.80 1.50 -17.58
N LEU A 120 -10.73 1.02 -16.93
CA LEU A 120 -9.38 0.95 -17.52
C LEU A 120 -9.11 -0.34 -18.33
N GLY A 121 -10.10 -0.80 -19.10
CA GLY A 121 -10.05 -2.05 -19.85
C GLY A 121 -9.22 -2.07 -21.15
N SER A 122 -8.68 -0.96 -21.67
CA SER A 122 -8.29 -0.97 -23.11
C SER A 122 -7.02 -0.22 -23.56
N LYS A 123 -6.43 0.71 -22.79
CA LYS A 123 -5.46 1.64 -23.41
C LYS A 123 -3.96 1.36 -23.26
N ASN A 124 -3.55 0.33 -22.52
CA ASN A 124 -2.12 0.05 -22.34
C ASN A 124 -1.74 -1.21 -23.12
N ARG A 125 -0.75 -1.08 -24.02
CA ARG A 125 -0.12 -2.20 -24.75
C ARG A 125 0.10 -3.35 -23.78
N ARG A 126 -0.40 -4.53 -24.16
CA ARG A 126 -0.26 -5.79 -23.41
C ARG A 126 1.24 -6.01 -23.13
N LEU A 127 1.67 -5.72 -21.91
CA LEU A 127 3.05 -5.92 -21.48
C LEU A 127 3.31 -7.43 -21.52
N LEU A 128 4.42 -7.83 -22.15
CA LEU A 128 4.83 -9.23 -22.26
C LEU A 128 5.14 -9.86 -20.89
N ASN A 129 5.32 -9.02 -19.86
CA ASN A 129 5.58 -9.45 -18.50
C ASN A 129 4.71 -8.58 -17.57
N THR A 130 3.57 -9.11 -17.12
CA THR A 130 2.63 -8.37 -16.25
C THR A 130 2.98 -8.49 -14.77
N GLU A 131 3.95 -9.33 -14.41
CA GLU A 131 4.41 -9.62 -13.05
C GLU A 131 5.52 -8.67 -12.57
N LYS A 132 6.11 -7.92 -13.50
CA LYS A 132 7.13 -6.90 -13.23
C LYS A 132 6.79 -5.63 -14.01
N ILE A 133 6.61 -4.53 -13.29
CA ILE A 133 6.35 -3.22 -13.90
C ILE A 133 7.37 -2.19 -13.43
N LEU A 134 7.76 -1.31 -14.36
CA LEU A 134 8.65 -0.18 -14.13
C LEU A 134 7.86 1.10 -14.35
N PHE A 135 7.84 1.99 -13.38
CA PHE A 135 7.20 3.30 -13.52
C PHE A 135 8.05 4.40 -12.90
N LYS A 136 7.82 5.63 -13.34
CA LYS A 136 8.49 6.82 -12.83
C LYS A 136 7.49 7.62 -12.02
N ALA A 137 7.83 7.90 -10.76
CA ALA A 137 7.03 8.78 -9.92
C ALA A 137 7.41 10.23 -10.22
N GLU A 138 6.57 10.96 -10.97
CA GLU A 138 6.84 12.37 -11.33
C GLU A 138 6.25 13.36 -10.34
N SER A 139 5.29 12.95 -9.52
CA SER A 139 4.59 13.82 -8.58
C SER A 139 4.36 13.13 -7.24
N THR A 140 4.05 13.92 -6.22
CA THR A 140 3.71 13.45 -4.86
C THR A 140 2.29 12.88 -4.75
N ARG A 141 1.59 12.70 -5.88
CA ARG A 141 0.25 12.12 -5.90
C ARG A 141 0.31 10.66 -5.43
N PRO A 142 -0.71 10.18 -4.70
CA PRO A 142 -0.79 8.78 -4.33
C PRO A 142 -0.89 7.93 -5.59
N VAL A 143 -0.13 6.84 -5.62
CA VAL A 143 -0.14 5.85 -6.70
C VAL A 143 -0.63 4.54 -6.10
N TYR A 144 -1.51 3.86 -6.81
CA TYR A 144 -2.05 2.56 -6.43
C TYR A 144 -1.59 1.49 -7.41
N VAL A 145 -1.55 0.26 -6.90
CA VAL A 145 -1.16 -0.93 -7.65
C VAL A 145 -2.27 -1.94 -7.50
N LEU A 146 -2.90 -2.30 -8.60
CA LEU A 146 -3.90 -3.34 -8.65
C LEU A 146 -3.21 -4.65 -9.06
N VAL A 147 -3.35 -5.65 -8.20
CA VAL A 147 -2.90 -7.02 -8.45
C VAL A 147 -4.12 -7.89 -8.72
N MET A 148 -4.07 -8.61 -9.83
CA MET A 148 -5.11 -9.53 -10.27
C MET A 148 -4.53 -10.93 -10.42
N VAL A 149 -5.33 -11.95 -10.11
CA VAL A 149 -4.97 -13.35 -10.30
C VAL A 149 -5.98 -14.07 -11.17
N GLU A 150 -5.47 -14.77 -12.16
CA GLU A 150 -6.23 -15.68 -13.02
C GLU A 150 -5.65 -17.10 -12.91
N PRO A 151 -6.48 -18.15 -12.83
CA PRO A 151 -6.00 -19.52 -12.86
C PRO A 151 -5.49 -19.86 -14.27
N GLU A 152 -4.26 -20.36 -14.36
CA GLU A 152 -3.68 -20.83 -15.62
C GLU A 152 -3.72 -22.35 -15.62
N GLY A 153 -4.39 -22.97 -16.59
CA GLY A 153 -4.36 -24.43 -16.76
C GLY A 153 -5.30 -25.23 -15.85
N VAL A 154 -5.30 -26.54 -16.09
CA VAL A 154 -6.18 -27.51 -15.44
C VAL A 154 -5.37 -28.32 -14.43
N VAL A 155 -5.87 -28.43 -13.19
CA VAL A 155 -5.19 -29.20 -12.14
C VAL A 155 -5.06 -30.67 -12.57
N ALA A 156 -3.82 -31.15 -12.75
CA ALA A 156 -3.54 -32.49 -13.26
C ALA A 156 -3.89 -33.63 -12.28
N LYS A 157 -4.18 -33.32 -11.01
CA LYS A 157 -4.51 -34.33 -9.99
C LYS A 157 -6.03 -34.50 -9.86
N PRO A 158 -6.61 -35.62 -10.34
CA PRO A 158 -8.00 -35.94 -10.04
C PRO A 158 -8.18 -36.15 -8.53
N ASN A 159 -9.33 -35.75 -7.99
CA ASN A 159 -9.76 -35.92 -6.59
C ASN A 159 -9.06 -35.07 -5.49
N VAL A 160 -8.26 -34.06 -5.84
CA VAL A 160 -7.76 -33.08 -4.86
C VAL A 160 -8.55 -31.77 -5.01
N PRO A 161 -9.06 -31.17 -3.92
CA PRO A 161 -9.69 -29.85 -4.01
C PRO A 161 -8.69 -28.84 -4.57
N GLU A 162 -9.10 -28.07 -5.59
CA GLU A 162 -8.31 -26.97 -6.11
C GLU A 162 -8.02 -25.98 -4.98
N ARG A 163 -6.80 -25.42 -4.93
CA ARG A 163 -6.50 -24.39 -3.95
C ARG A 163 -7.32 -23.14 -4.26
N GLU A 164 -8.08 -22.68 -3.29
CA GLU A 164 -8.93 -21.49 -3.42
C GLU A 164 -8.14 -20.18 -3.29
N LEU A 165 -6.94 -20.24 -2.71
CA LEU A 165 -6.07 -19.10 -2.44
C LEU A 165 -4.73 -19.23 -3.18
N ALA A 166 -4.33 -18.15 -3.84
CA ALA A 166 -3.00 -17.97 -4.40
C ALA A 166 -2.11 -17.24 -3.39
N LEU A 167 -0.91 -17.77 -3.18
CA LEU A 167 0.12 -17.17 -2.32
C LEU A 167 1.10 -16.41 -3.18
N PHE A 168 1.51 -15.22 -2.75
CA PHE A 168 2.51 -14.42 -3.45
C PHE A 168 3.23 -13.47 -2.50
N ASN A 169 4.38 -12.98 -2.94
CA ASN A 169 5.06 -11.86 -2.34
C ASN A 169 5.04 -10.69 -3.32
N ILE A 170 5.03 -9.47 -2.80
CA ILE A 170 5.11 -8.25 -3.61
C ILE A 170 6.10 -7.27 -2.98
N VAL A 171 6.93 -6.65 -3.81
CA VAL A 171 7.92 -5.65 -3.40
C VAL A 171 7.90 -4.46 -4.35
N CYS A 172 8.21 -3.28 -3.82
CA CYS A 172 8.40 -2.04 -4.58
C CYS A 172 9.80 -1.50 -4.29
N ASP A 173 10.70 -1.55 -5.27
CA ASP A 173 12.08 -1.08 -5.13
C ASP A 173 12.30 0.28 -5.79
N GLU A 174 13.10 1.14 -5.16
CA GLU A 174 13.62 2.36 -5.79
C GLU A 174 14.82 2.03 -6.67
N LEU A 175 14.83 2.56 -7.89
CA LEU A 175 15.87 2.34 -8.89
C LEU A 175 16.74 3.58 -9.04
N LEU A 176 18.05 3.36 -8.99
CA LEU A 176 19.07 4.35 -9.33
C LEU A 176 19.81 3.87 -10.58
N LEU A 177 19.74 4.67 -11.66
CA LEU A 177 20.30 4.32 -12.98
C LEU A 177 19.78 2.97 -13.54
N GLY A 178 18.53 2.62 -13.24
CA GLY A 178 17.92 1.36 -13.69
C GLY A 178 18.32 0.12 -12.88
N ILE A 179 19.07 0.29 -11.79
CA ILE A 179 19.48 -0.78 -10.87
C ILE A 179 18.83 -0.53 -9.51
N PRO A 180 18.30 -1.56 -8.82
CA PRO A 180 17.71 -1.38 -7.50
C PRO A 180 18.76 -0.85 -6.53
N LEU A 181 18.39 0.12 -5.70
CA LEU A 181 19.32 0.82 -4.79
C LEU A 181 20.08 -0.15 -3.88
N PHE A 182 19.43 -1.22 -3.43
CA PHE A 182 20.05 -2.25 -2.60
C PHE A 182 21.25 -2.94 -3.28
N ALA A 183 21.23 -3.11 -4.61
CA ALA A 183 22.29 -3.79 -5.35
C ALA A 183 23.56 -2.94 -5.52
N TRP A 184 23.52 -1.63 -5.25
CA TRP A 184 24.69 -0.75 -5.38
C TRP A 184 25.82 -1.14 -4.42
N TRP A 185 25.50 -1.63 -3.23
CA TRP A 185 26.50 -2.12 -2.26
C TRP A 185 27.36 -3.24 -2.85
N VAL A 186 26.75 -4.15 -3.60
CA VAL A 186 27.46 -5.25 -4.28
C VAL A 186 28.38 -4.69 -5.36
N GLY A 187 27.91 -3.70 -6.13
CA GLY A 187 28.72 -3.01 -7.14
C GLY A 187 29.94 -2.31 -6.54
N THR A 188 29.75 -1.58 -5.43
CA THR A 188 30.84 -0.92 -4.70
C THR A 188 31.83 -1.94 -4.14
N ALA A 189 31.36 -3.02 -3.53
CA ALA A 189 32.23 -4.08 -3.01
C ALA A 189 33.06 -4.74 -4.12
N ALA A 190 32.44 -5.03 -5.27
CA ALA A 190 33.14 -5.60 -6.42
C ALA A 190 34.25 -4.66 -6.93
N LEU A 191 33.98 -3.35 -7.01
CA LEU A 191 34.98 -2.35 -7.40
C LEU A 191 36.16 -2.33 -6.42
N ILE A 192 35.89 -2.36 -5.10
CA ILE A 192 36.93 -2.43 -4.08
C ILE A 192 37.78 -3.70 -4.25
N CYS A 193 37.15 -4.85 -4.48
CA CYS A 193 37.86 -6.11 -4.73
C CYS A 193 38.77 -6.03 -5.95
N ILE A 194 38.33 -5.40 -7.04
CA ILE A 194 39.14 -5.21 -8.26
C ILE A 194 40.36 -4.32 -7.96
N VAL A 195 40.17 -3.23 -7.21
CA VAL A 195 41.26 -2.34 -6.80
C VAL A 195 42.24 -3.06 -5.87
N LEU A 196 41.76 -3.85 -4.92
CA LEU A 196 42.65 -4.63 -4.05
C LEU A 196 43.42 -5.70 -4.84
N ALA A 197 42.78 -6.39 -5.78
CA ALA A 197 43.43 -7.37 -6.64
C ALA A 197 44.51 -6.75 -7.52
N SER A 198 44.31 -5.51 -8.01
CA SER A 198 45.32 -4.80 -8.79
C SER A 198 46.48 -4.29 -7.93
N ILE A 199 46.24 -3.99 -6.65
CA ILE A 199 47.25 -3.52 -5.70
C ILE A 199 48.06 -4.66 -5.06
N ALA A 200 47.44 -5.82 -4.83
CA ALA A 200 48.07 -7.01 -4.26
C ALA A 200 49.44 -7.40 -4.87
N PRO A 201 49.65 -7.39 -6.21
CA PRO A 201 50.95 -7.70 -6.80
C PRO A 201 52.04 -6.67 -6.50
N TYR A 202 51.71 -5.46 -6.04
CA TYR A 202 52.69 -4.46 -5.62
C TYR A 202 53.16 -4.67 -4.17
N PHE A 203 52.30 -5.21 -3.30
CA PHE A 203 52.66 -5.52 -1.91
C PHE A 203 53.33 -6.88 -1.75
N LEU A 204 53.02 -7.84 -2.62
CA LEU A 204 53.73 -9.11 -2.70
C LEU A 204 55.02 -8.89 -3.51
N PRO A 205 56.22 -9.14 -2.96
CA PRO A 205 57.46 -9.00 -3.71
C PRO A 205 57.58 -10.15 -4.71
N LEU A 206 56.77 -10.11 -5.77
CA LEU A 206 56.69 -11.15 -6.80
C LEU A 206 58.05 -11.41 -7.43
N HIS A 207 58.88 -10.35 -7.53
CA HIS A 207 60.28 -10.43 -7.96
C HIS A 207 61.13 -11.38 -7.10
N LYS A 208 60.86 -11.50 -5.78
CA LYS A 208 61.63 -12.41 -4.92
C LYS A 208 61.22 -13.86 -5.10
N LEU A 209 59.93 -14.13 -5.34
CA LEU A 209 59.46 -15.50 -5.60
C LEU A 209 59.94 -16.01 -6.96
N LEU A 210 59.87 -15.17 -8.00
CA LEU A 210 60.33 -15.51 -9.35
C LEU A 210 61.85 -15.75 -9.39
N ASN A 211 62.63 -14.96 -8.64
CA ASN A 211 64.07 -15.18 -8.50
C ASN A 211 64.41 -16.44 -7.70
N TYR A 212 63.57 -16.84 -6.73
CA TYR A 212 63.76 -18.07 -5.96
C TYR A 212 63.51 -19.31 -6.82
N GLU A 213 62.44 -19.30 -7.61
CA GLU A 213 62.09 -20.38 -8.53
C GLU A 213 63.14 -20.54 -9.66
N ALA A 214 63.63 -19.43 -10.21
CA ALA A 214 64.70 -19.45 -11.21
C ALA A 214 66.03 -19.98 -10.65
N ALA A 215 66.35 -19.64 -9.40
CA ALA A 215 67.55 -20.14 -8.72
C ALA A 215 67.46 -21.65 -8.41
N GLU A 216 66.29 -22.14 -7.98
CA GLU A 216 66.06 -23.58 -7.78
C GLU A 216 66.19 -24.37 -9.10
N LEU A 217 65.57 -23.89 -10.18
CA LEU A 217 65.62 -24.57 -11.48
C LEU A 217 67.06 -24.70 -12.01
N SER A 218 67.84 -23.62 -11.87
CA SER A 218 69.26 -23.63 -12.20
C SER A 218 70.06 -24.65 -11.39
N SER A 219 69.72 -24.84 -10.10
CA SER A 219 70.43 -25.79 -9.23
C SER A 219 70.11 -27.24 -9.56
N VAL A 220 68.86 -27.53 -9.94
CA VAL A 220 68.39 -28.87 -10.34
C VAL A 220 68.99 -29.27 -11.68
N ASP A 221 69.09 -28.34 -12.63
CA ASP A 221 69.71 -28.60 -13.93
C ASP A 221 71.21 -28.82 -13.82
N ALA A 222 71.90 -28.08 -12.94
CA ALA A 222 73.31 -28.31 -12.65
C ALA A 222 73.58 -29.69 -12.03
N ALA A 223 72.69 -30.18 -11.16
CA ALA A 223 72.82 -31.49 -10.52
C ALA A 223 72.54 -32.68 -11.46
N LYS A 224 71.85 -32.47 -12.59
CA LYS A 224 71.61 -33.52 -13.60
C LYS A 224 72.74 -33.66 -14.61
N LEU A 225 73.64 -32.67 -14.70
CA LEU A 225 74.75 -32.64 -15.66
C LEU A 225 76.09 -33.11 -15.06
N SER A 226 76.16 -33.36 -13.76
CA SER A 226 77.29 -33.96 -13.04
C SER A 226 77.10 -35.46 -12.83
#